data_AF-A0A3M1MJ06-F1
#
_entry.id   AF-A0A3M1MJ06-F1
#
_cell.length_a   1.000
_cell.length_b   1.000
_cell.length_c   1.000
_cell.angle_alpha   90.00
_cell.angle_beta   90.00
_cell.angle_gamma   90.00
#
_symmetry.space_group_name_H-M   'P 1'
#
loop_
_entity.id
_entity.type
_entity.pdbx_description
1 polymer ?
#
loop_
_entity_poly.entity_id
_entity_poly.type
_entity_poly.pdbx_seq_one_letter_code
_entity_poly.pdbx_strand_id
1 'polypeptide(L)'
;MQLLGTQLTNTSALLGNDVATFPDFPAEIRAPRGTRAGVSGFQVQFAAHEVYTPGDSLDALVAMNPAALITNYKDLRPGGLLIVDEDSFEAKDLKLANLDSNPLDEPWIEEYRLVKIPITRLTREAVADLGLSVKEAD
;
A
#
# COMPACT_ATOMS: atom_id res chain seq x y z
N MET A 1 5.36 -0.28 -5.82
CA MET A 1 5.59 0.23 -4.45
C MET A 1 6.94 0.91 -4.27
N GLN A 2 8.06 0.26 -4.61
CA GLN A 2 9.41 0.84 -4.41
C GLN A 2 9.58 2.26 -4.99
N LEU A 3 9.20 2.48 -6.26
CA LEU A 3 9.28 3.80 -6.91
C LEU A 3 8.48 4.87 -6.16
N LEU A 4 7.24 4.56 -5.75
CA LEU A 4 6.39 5.48 -5.00
C LEU A 4 7.05 5.87 -3.66
N GLY A 5 7.57 4.87 -2.93
CA GLY A 5 8.29 5.08 -1.68
C GLY A 5 9.52 5.97 -1.83
N THR A 6 10.33 5.75 -2.88
CA THR A 6 11.45 6.62 -3.22
C THR A 6 11.00 8.06 -3.51
N GLN A 7 9.94 8.26 -4.29
CA GLN A 7 9.44 9.61 -4.60
C GLN A 7 8.95 10.34 -3.35
N LEU A 8 8.24 9.64 -2.45
CA LEU A 8 7.80 10.21 -1.18
C LEU A 8 8.98 10.59 -0.28
N THR A 9 9.96 9.69 -0.17
CA THR A 9 11.19 9.92 0.61
C THR A 9 11.95 11.14 0.09
N ASN A 10 12.17 11.21 -1.22
CA ASN A 10 12.87 12.33 -1.85
C ASN A 10 12.13 13.64 -1.61
N THR A 11 10.81 13.64 -1.77
CA THR A 11 10.00 14.85 -1.54
C THR A 11 10.07 15.31 -0.09
N SER A 12 9.97 14.38 0.87
CA SER A 12 10.06 14.70 2.29
C SER A 12 11.43 15.25 2.69
N ALA A 13 12.50 14.63 2.20
CA ALA A 13 13.87 15.08 2.44
C ALA A 13 14.15 16.46 1.81
N LEU A 14 13.63 16.73 0.60
CA LEU A 14 13.72 18.04 -0.04
C LEU A 14 13.02 19.16 0.75
N LEU A 15 11.98 18.81 1.52
CA LEU A 15 11.29 19.74 2.41
C LEU A 15 11.99 19.90 3.77
N GLY A 16 13.13 19.23 3.99
CA GLY A 16 13.96 19.36 5.19
C GLY A 16 13.55 18.45 6.35
N ASN A 17 12.68 17.47 6.12
CA ASN A 17 12.42 16.43 7.13
C ASN A 17 13.58 15.42 7.14
N ASP A 18 13.91 14.91 8.32
CA ASP A 18 14.72 13.70 8.40
C ASP A 18 13.87 12.49 8.03
N VAL A 19 14.50 11.46 7.46
CA VAL A 19 13.82 10.31 6.89
C VAL A 19 14.54 8.99 7.20
N ALA A 20 13.77 7.95 7.53
CA ALA A 20 14.25 6.58 7.57
C ALA A 20 13.29 5.69 6.76
N THR A 21 13.85 4.80 5.95
CA THR A 21 13.08 3.97 5.03
C THR A 21 13.33 2.49 5.24
N PHE A 22 12.32 1.67 5.00
CA PHE A 22 12.44 0.22 4.95
C PHE A 22 11.80 -0.32 3.67
N PRO A 23 12.59 -0.69 2.65
CA PRO A 23 12.09 -1.38 1.48
C PRO A 23 11.85 -2.86 1.80
N ASP A 24 10.62 -3.32 1.62
CA ASP A 24 10.23 -4.72 1.86
C ASP A 24 9.95 -5.44 0.53
N PHE A 25 10.69 -6.52 0.30
CA PHE A 25 10.67 -7.28 -0.94
C PHE A 25 10.11 -8.68 -0.68
N PRO A 26 9.30 -9.20 -1.62
CA PRO A 26 8.79 -10.56 -1.50
C PRO A 26 9.95 -11.56 -1.44
N ALA A 27 9.80 -12.58 -0.60
CA ALA A 27 10.79 -13.65 -0.46
C ALA A 27 10.93 -14.47 -1.75
N GLU A 28 9.91 -14.50 -2.60
CA GLU A 28 9.89 -15.25 -3.86
C GLU A 28 10.11 -14.31 -5.05
N ILE A 29 11.17 -14.59 -5.83
CA ILE A 29 11.59 -13.78 -6.98
C ILE A 29 10.50 -13.68 -8.06
N ARG A 30 9.59 -14.65 -8.14
CA ARG A 30 8.50 -14.73 -9.13
C ARG A 30 7.16 -15.16 -8.54
N ALA A 31 6.83 -14.67 -7.35
CA ALA A 31 5.48 -14.86 -6.83
C ALA A 31 4.44 -14.26 -7.81
N PRO A 32 3.28 -14.92 -8.00
CA PRO A 32 2.20 -14.35 -8.80
C PRO A 32 1.73 -13.02 -8.21
N ARG A 33 1.52 -12.01 -9.06
CA ARG A 33 1.03 -10.68 -8.67
C ARG A 33 -0.30 -10.81 -7.92
N GLY A 34 -0.44 -10.10 -6.80
CA GLY A 34 -1.65 -10.12 -5.97
C GLY A 34 -1.71 -11.25 -4.93
N THR A 35 -0.69 -12.12 -4.85
CA THR A 35 -0.59 -13.14 -3.80
C THR A 35 0.16 -12.62 -2.58
N ARG A 36 -0.06 -13.25 -1.41
CA ARG A 36 0.66 -12.92 -0.16
C ARG A 36 2.18 -13.06 -0.30
N ALA A 37 2.64 -14.10 -1.00
CA ALA A 37 4.06 -14.35 -1.24
C ALA A 37 4.72 -13.28 -2.13
N GLY A 38 3.91 -12.57 -2.93
CA GLY A 38 4.35 -11.51 -3.84
C GLY A 38 4.11 -10.10 -3.31
N VAL A 39 3.74 -9.94 -2.03
CA VAL A 39 3.58 -8.62 -1.41
C VAL A 39 4.96 -7.95 -1.35
N SER A 40 5.01 -6.70 -1.82
CA SER A 40 6.14 -5.81 -1.66
C SER A 40 5.65 -4.53 -1.00
N GLY A 41 6.38 -4.08 0.02
CA GLY A 41 6.10 -2.87 0.78
C GLY A 41 7.21 -1.84 0.68
N PHE A 42 6.90 -0.61 1.09
CA PHE A 42 7.90 0.41 1.34
C PHE A 42 7.41 1.27 2.49
N GLN A 43 8.17 1.31 3.58
CA GLN A 43 7.87 2.12 4.75
C GLN A 43 8.76 3.35 4.76
N VAL A 44 8.15 4.50 5.08
CA VAL A 44 8.83 5.79 5.23
C VAL A 44 8.43 6.35 6.59
N GLN A 45 9.40 6.54 7.46
CA GLN A 45 9.27 7.40 8.64
C GLN A 45 9.92 8.73 8.31
N PHE A 46 9.23 9.83 8.64
CA PHE A 46 9.76 11.18 8.48
C PHE A 46 9.38 12.04 9.67
N ALA A 47 10.26 12.98 10.03
CA ALA A 47 10.01 13.90 11.13
C ALA A 47 10.78 15.22 10.98
N ALA A 48 10.35 16.23 11.73
CA ALA A 48 11.07 17.51 11.88
C ALA A 48 12.28 17.42 12.84
N HIS A 49 12.59 16.22 13.33
CA HIS A 49 13.70 15.89 14.22
C HIS A 49 14.39 14.62 13.71
N GLU A 50 15.55 14.31 14.27
CA GLU A 50 16.36 13.17 13.84
C GLU A 50 15.63 11.83 14.01
N VAL A 51 15.64 11.02 12.95
CA VAL A 51 15.02 9.70 12.87
C VAL A 51 16.10 8.65 12.64
N TYR A 52 16.15 7.66 13.53
CA TYR A 52 17.19 6.63 13.50
C TYR A 52 16.69 5.28 13.00
N THR A 53 15.38 5.06 12.99
CA THR A 53 14.75 3.81 12.54
C THR A 53 13.46 4.11 11.76
N PRO A 54 13.02 3.18 10.90
CA PRO A 54 11.72 3.28 10.23
C PRO A 54 10.51 3.07 11.15
N GLY A 55 10.72 2.54 12.36
CA GLY A 55 9.69 2.25 13.35
C GLY A 55 9.02 0.88 13.18
N ASP A 56 8.37 0.39 14.23
CA ASP A 56 7.69 -0.92 14.26
C ASP A 56 6.17 -0.82 14.01
N SER A 57 5.59 0.38 14.16
CA SER A 57 4.16 0.63 14.00
C SER A 57 3.91 1.71 12.95
N LEU A 58 2.84 1.55 12.19
CA LEU A 58 2.42 2.47 11.13
C LEU A 58 1.36 3.46 11.64
N ASP A 59 1.53 4.74 11.32
CA ASP A 59 0.48 5.75 11.46
C ASP A 59 -0.57 5.67 10.33
N ALA A 60 -0.11 5.25 9.14
CA ALA A 60 -0.91 5.10 7.93
C ALA A 60 -0.43 3.91 7.10
N LEU A 61 -1.37 3.19 6.49
CA LEU A 61 -1.13 2.06 5.58
C LEU A 61 -1.88 2.29 4.26
N VAL A 62 -1.16 2.20 3.14
CA VAL A 62 -1.76 2.19 1.79
C VAL A 62 -1.68 0.77 1.24
N ALA A 63 -2.84 0.10 1.14
CA ALA A 63 -2.93 -1.27 0.64
C ALA A 63 -3.56 -1.30 -0.76
N MET A 64 -2.75 -1.68 -1.76
CA MET A 64 -3.18 -1.75 -3.17
C MET A 64 -4.00 -2.99 -3.51
N ASN A 65 -4.14 -3.95 -2.58
CA ASN A 65 -4.94 -5.17 -2.74
C ASN A 65 -5.15 -5.88 -1.38
N PRO A 66 -6.04 -6.88 -1.30
CA PRO A 66 -6.31 -7.63 -0.06
C PRO A 66 -5.08 -8.33 0.51
N ALA A 67 -4.18 -8.86 -0.34
CA ALA A 67 -2.98 -9.54 0.11
C ALA A 67 -2.04 -8.59 0.87
N ALA A 68 -1.84 -7.37 0.38
CA ALA A 68 -1.04 -6.35 1.04
C ALA A 68 -1.68 -5.90 2.36
N LEU A 69 -3.02 -5.78 2.40
CA LEU A 69 -3.75 -5.42 3.61
C LEU A 69 -3.54 -6.45 4.72
N ILE A 70 -3.88 -7.71 4.47
CA ILE A 70 -3.83 -8.75 5.50
C ILE A 70 -2.40 -9.12 5.94
N THR A 71 -1.40 -8.84 5.11
CA THR A 71 0.00 -9.03 5.49
C THR A 71 0.46 -7.99 6.51
N ASN A 72 -0.01 -6.73 6.41
CA ASN A 72 0.56 -5.60 7.14
C ASN A 72 -0.40 -4.89 8.12
N TYR A 73 -1.70 -5.22 8.15
CA TYR A 73 -2.67 -4.48 8.98
C TYR A 73 -2.34 -4.48 10.47
N LYS A 74 -1.64 -5.51 10.97
CA LYS A 74 -1.26 -5.62 12.39
C LYS A 74 -0.24 -4.57 12.82
N ASP A 75 0.54 -4.06 11.87
CA ASP A 75 1.53 -3.02 12.15
C ASP A 75 0.85 -1.64 12.15
N LEU A 76 -0.34 -1.50 11.55
CA LEU A 76 -1.15 -0.29 11.64
C LEU A 76 -1.74 -0.17 13.04
N ARG A 77 -1.39 0.93 13.73
CA ARG A 77 -1.92 1.18 15.06
C ARG A 77 -3.45 1.41 15.03
N PRO A 78 -4.17 1.12 16.12
CA PRO A 78 -5.57 1.52 16.25
C PRO A 78 -5.78 3.03 16.02
N GLY A 79 -6.82 3.40 15.29
CA GLY A 79 -7.08 4.77 14.82
C GLY A 79 -6.16 5.23 13.67
N GLY A 80 -5.24 4.37 13.22
CA GLY A 80 -4.39 4.62 12.05
C GLY A 80 -5.20 4.84 10.77
N LEU A 81 -4.59 5.52 9.81
CA LEU A 81 -5.21 5.79 8.50
C LEU A 81 -5.00 4.58 7.58
N LEU A 82 -6.10 3.94 7.17
CA LEU A 82 -6.05 2.84 6.22
C LEU A 82 -6.59 3.31 4.87
N ILE A 83 -5.75 3.39 3.85
CA ILE A 83 -6.14 3.73 2.48
C ILE A 83 -6.09 2.46 1.64
N VAL A 84 -7.16 2.16 0.91
CA VAL A 84 -7.24 0.95 0.07
C VAL A 84 -7.64 1.29 -1.36
N ASP A 85 -7.02 0.58 -2.31
CA ASP A 85 -7.48 0.58 -3.71
C ASP A 85 -8.71 -0.31 -3.86
N GLU A 86 -9.92 0.27 -3.89
CA GLU A 86 -11.17 -0.51 -3.91
C GLU A 86 -11.38 -1.29 -5.21
N ASP A 87 -10.74 -0.85 -6.31
CA ASP A 87 -10.76 -1.54 -7.60
C ASP A 87 -10.09 -2.93 -7.54
N SER A 88 -9.30 -3.19 -6.49
CA SER A 88 -8.49 -4.40 -6.32
C SER A 88 -9.05 -5.37 -5.26
N PHE A 89 -10.33 -5.28 -4.89
CA PHE A 89 -10.99 -6.16 -3.90
C PHE A 89 -12.08 -7.06 -4.51
N GLU A 90 -11.94 -7.44 -5.79
CA GLU A 90 -12.87 -8.36 -6.44
C GLU A 90 -12.61 -9.83 -6.02
N ALA A 91 -13.56 -10.72 -6.34
CA ALA A 91 -13.46 -12.15 -6.00
C ALA A 91 -12.14 -12.82 -6.46
N LYS A 92 -11.57 -12.39 -7.60
CA LYS A 92 -10.29 -12.89 -8.10
C LYS A 92 -9.11 -12.48 -7.21
N ASP A 93 -9.15 -11.26 -6.65
CA ASP A 93 -8.09 -10.70 -5.82
C ASP A 93 -8.13 -11.32 -4.42
N LEU A 94 -9.34 -11.51 -3.88
CA LEU A 94 -9.55 -12.26 -2.63
C LEU A 94 -9.01 -13.69 -2.75
N LYS A 95 -9.27 -14.36 -3.88
CA LYS A 95 -8.73 -15.70 -4.15
C LYS A 95 -7.21 -15.72 -4.22
N LEU A 96 -6.57 -14.75 -4.86
CA LEU A 96 -5.10 -14.62 -4.89
C LEU A 96 -4.52 -14.36 -3.50
N ALA A 97 -5.25 -13.60 -2.67
CA ALA A 97 -4.92 -13.35 -1.27
C ALA A 97 -5.30 -14.53 -0.35
N ASN A 98 -5.83 -15.64 -0.87
CA ASN A 98 -6.31 -16.79 -0.09
C ASN A 98 -7.29 -16.36 1.02
N LEU A 99 -8.33 -15.61 0.62
CA LEU A 99 -9.40 -15.11 1.48
C LEU A 99 -10.76 -15.59 0.98
N ASP A 100 -11.62 -16.00 1.92
CA ASP A 100 -12.98 -16.45 1.64
C ASP A 100 -13.99 -15.28 1.66
N SER A 101 -13.71 -14.24 2.45
CA SER A 101 -14.51 -13.02 2.59
C SER A 101 -13.67 -11.77 2.33
N ASN A 102 -14.33 -10.66 2.04
CA ASN A 102 -13.67 -9.38 1.90
C ASN A 102 -13.24 -8.87 3.29
N PRO A 103 -11.94 -8.65 3.53
CA PRO A 103 -11.46 -8.20 4.84
C PRO A 103 -12.00 -6.81 5.21
N LEU A 104 -12.43 -6.01 4.24
CA LEU A 104 -13.02 -4.69 4.46
C LEU A 104 -14.43 -4.72 5.06
N ASP A 105 -15.07 -5.89 5.08
CA ASP A 105 -16.42 -6.10 5.62
C ASP A 105 -16.38 -6.74 7.02
N GLU A 106 -15.17 -7.01 7.55
CA GLU A 106 -14.98 -7.61 8.86
C GLU A 106 -14.97 -6.56 9.98
N PRO A 107 -15.45 -6.87 11.20
CA PRO A 107 -15.62 -5.88 12.27
C PRO A 107 -14.35 -5.15 12.71
N TRP A 108 -13.19 -5.80 12.59
CA TRP A 108 -11.90 -5.22 13.00
C TRP A 108 -11.50 -4.00 12.18
N ILE A 109 -12.09 -3.81 11.00
CA ILE A 109 -11.87 -2.63 10.16
C ILE A 109 -12.29 -1.34 10.86
N GLU A 110 -13.30 -1.42 11.74
CA GLU A 110 -13.80 -0.28 12.50
C GLU A 110 -12.76 0.32 13.46
N GLU A 111 -11.68 -0.41 13.75
CA GLU A 111 -10.55 0.09 14.54
C GLU A 111 -9.72 1.13 13.77
N TYR A 112 -9.89 1.24 12.44
CA TYR A 112 -9.09 2.09 11.57
C TYR A 112 -9.91 3.20 10.91
N ARG A 113 -9.24 4.29 10.56
CA ARG A 113 -9.82 5.33 9.69
C ARG A 113 -9.70 4.86 8.24
N LEU A 114 -10.70 4.13 7.77
CA LEU A 114 -10.72 3.58 6.41
C LEU A 114 -11.08 4.64 5.36
N VAL A 115 -10.29 4.69 4.28
CA VAL A 115 -10.53 5.47 3.08
C VAL A 115 -10.44 4.53 1.87
N LYS A 116 -11.58 4.30 1.22
CA LYS A 116 -11.67 3.53 -0.03
C LYS A 116 -11.51 4.49 -1.21
N ILE A 117 -10.57 4.20 -2.09
CA ILE A 117 -10.30 5.03 -3.28
C ILE A 117 -10.17 4.09 -4.49
N PRO A 118 -10.77 4.41 -5.63
CA PRO A 118 -10.58 3.65 -6.86
C PRO A 118 -9.29 4.12 -7.55
N ILE A 119 -8.13 3.75 -6.96
CA ILE A 119 -6.82 4.27 -7.33
C ILE A 119 -6.47 3.81 -8.74
N THR A 120 -6.72 2.55 -9.06
CA THR A 120 -6.44 1.99 -10.39
C THR A 120 -7.23 2.72 -11.47
N ARG A 121 -8.53 2.92 -11.26
CA ARG A 121 -9.39 3.65 -12.20
C ARG A 121 -8.95 5.11 -12.36
N LEU A 122 -8.68 5.82 -11.26
CA LEU A 122 -8.22 7.21 -11.31
C LEU A 122 -6.88 7.34 -12.06
N THR A 123 -5.98 6.37 -11.89
CA THR A 123 -4.69 6.36 -12.61
C THR A 123 -4.90 6.21 -14.10
N ARG A 124 -5.75 5.27 -14.53
CA ARG A 124 -6.11 5.09 -15.96
C ARG A 124 -6.77 6.32 -16.55
N GLU A 125 -7.71 6.94 -15.83
CA GLU A 125 -8.41 8.15 -16.26
C GLU A 125 -7.42 9.31 -16.46
N ALA A 126 -6.43 9.47 -15.56
CA ALA A 126 -5.44 10.53 -15.63
C ALA A 126 -4.54 10.46 -16.87
N VAL A 127 -4.40 9.28 -17.48
CA VAL A 127 -3.54 9.04 -18.65
C VAL A 127 -4.30 8.64 -19.91
N ALA A 128 -5.64 8.73 -19.89
CA ALA A 128 -6.51 8.22 -20.96
C ALA A 128 -6.19 8.84 -22.34
N ASP A 129 -5.83 10.12 -22.36
CA ASP A 129 -5.56 10.87 -23.60
C ASP A 129 -4.16 10.59 -24.19
N LEU A 130 -3.32 9.81 -23.49
CA LEU A 130 -1.95 9.53 -23.92
C LEU A 130 -1.84 8.33 -24.88
N GLY A 131 -2.95 7.64 -25.18
CA GLY A 131 -2.97 6.50 -26.10
C GLY A 131 -2.20 5.27 -25.59
N LEU A 132 -2.01 5.17 -24.27
CA LEU A 132 -1.32 4.06 -23.62
C LEU A 132 -2.17 2.79 -23.63
N SER A 133 -1.51 1.62 -23.64
CA SER A 133 -2.21 0.36 -23.39
C SER A 133 -2.64 0.26 -21.92
N VAL A 134 -3.62 -0.62 -21.62
CA VAL A 134 -4.08 -0.86 -20.24
C VAL A 134 -2.91 -1.26 -19.32
N LYS A 135 -1.95 -2.04 -19.84
CA LYS A 135 -0.78 -2.46 -19.08
C LYS A 135 0.18 -1.31 -18.74
N GLU A 136 0.25 -0.28 -19.58
CA GLU A 136 1.09 0.89 -19.34
C GLU A 136 0.39 1.92 -18.47
N ALA A 137 -0.94 1.93 -18.47
CA ALA A 137 -1.77 2.76 -17.60
C ALA A 137 -1.90 2.20 -16.16
N ASP A 138 -1.60 0.90 -15.96
CA ASP A 138 -1.61 0.17 -14.68
C ASP A 138 -0.24 0.09 -13.99
#